data_AF-A0AAZ3QW85-F1
#
_entry.id   AF-A0AAZ3QW85-F1
#
_cell.length_a   1.000
_cell.length_b   1.000
_cell.length_c   1.000
_cell.angle_alpha   90.00
_cell.angle_beta   90.00
_cell.angle_gamma   90.00
#
_symmetry.space_group_name_H-M   'P 1'
#
loop_
_entity.id
_entity.type
_entity.pdbx_description
1 polymer ?
#
loop_
_entity_poly.entity_id
_entity_poly.type
_entity_poly.pdbx_seq_one_letter_code
_entity_poly.pdbx_strand_id
1 'polypeptide(L)' 'MKPRLNSGMNAEHHVWRKPGTIPMVKHGGDSIMLWGCFSAAGTGSLVRIEGKMNGAK' A
#
# COMPACT_ATOMS: atom_id res chain seq x y z
N MET A 1 -24.66 -28.19 11.79
CA MET A 1 -24.39 -26.96 11.00
C MET A 1 -23.85 -25.90 11.96
N LYS A 2 -22.59 -25.50 11.83
CA LYS A 2 -22.00 -24.39 12.61
C LYS A 2 -21.50 -23.34 11.60
N PRO A 3 -21.92 -22.08 11.68
CA PRO A 3 -21.39 -21.06 10.78
C PRO A 3 -19.95 -20.74 11.20
N ARG A 4 -19.05 -20.79 10.22
CA ARG A 4 -17.66 -20.35 10.34
C ARG A 4 -17.70 -18.82 10.32
N LEU A 5 -17.43 -18.18 11.45
CA LEU A 5 -17.23 -16.73 11.49
C LEU A 5 -15.95 -16.44 10.70
N ASN A 6 -16.08 -15.84 9.51
CA ASN A 6 -14.92 -15.31 8.80
C ASN A 6 -14.41 -14.13 9.63
N SER A 7 -13.19 -14.26 10.14
CA SER A 7 -12.47 -13.22 10.85
C SER A 7 -12.41 -11.97 9.99
N GLY A 8 -13.07 -10.90 10.43
CA GLY A 8 -12.93 -9.57 9.84
C GLY A 8 -11.47 -9.14 9.93
N MET A 9 -10.85 -8.87 8.79
CA MET A 9 -9.53 -8.26 8.72
C MET A 9 -9.65 -6.78 9.13
N ASN A 10 -9.66 -6.52 10.43
CA ASN A 10 -9.48 -5.17 10.97
C ASN A 10 -7.98 -4.90 11.06
N ALA A 11 -7.41 -4.24 10.04
CA ALA A 11 -6.08 -3.64 10.13
C ALA A 11 -6.19 -2.27 10.83
N GLU A 12 -6.64 -2.26 12.09
CA GLU A 12 -6.61 -1.02 12.86
C GLU A 12 -5.17 -0.75 13.31
N HIS A 13 -4.52 0.23 12.68
CA HIS A 13 -3.16 0.64 12.99
C HIS A 13 -3.17 1.64 14.17
N HIS A 14 -3.20 1.12 15.40
CA HIS A 14 -3.21 1.95 16.61
C HIS A 14 -1.80 2.52 16.86
N VAL A 15 -1.58 3.79 16.52
CA VAL A 15 -0.30 4.48 16.73
C VAL A 15 -0.46 5.51 17.85
N TRP A 16 0.12 5.24 19.02
CA TRP A 16 0.19 6.19 20.13
C TRP A 16 1.18 7.33 19.79
N ARG A 17 0.74 8.59 19.88
CA ARG A 17 1.57 9.78 19.65
C ARG A 17 1.62 10.69 20.89
N LYS A 18 2.80 11.21 21.19
CA LYS A 18 2.96 12.32 22.16
C LYS A 18 2.58 13.65 21.49
N PRO A 19 1.88 14.57 22.18
CA PRO A 19 1.54 15.88 21.63
C PRO A 19 2.83 16.69 21.40
N GLY A 20 2.97 17.30 20.20
CA GLY A 20 4.06 18.22 19.87
C GLY A 20 5.16 17.67 18.96
N THR A 21 5.06 16.46 18.43
CA THR A 21 6.03 15.94 17.45
C THR A 21 5.32 15.57 16.14
N ILE A 22 5.71 16.20 15.03
CA ILE A 22 5.37 15.77 13.67
C ILE A 22 6.61 15.09 13.08
N PRO A 23 6.86 13.80 13.36
CA PRO A 23 7.90 13.07 12.65
C PRO A 23 7.35 12.67 11.27
N MET A 24 7.85 13.30 10.22
CA MET A 24 7.68 12.82 8.85
C MET A 24 8.70 11.72 8.60
N VAL A 25 8.41 10.52 9.06
CA VAL A 25 9.23 9.34 8.80
C VAL A 25 8.41 8.32 8.04
N LYS A 26 9.07 7.53 7.19
CA LYS A 26 8.43 6.37 6.57
C LYS A 26 8.09 5.38 7.68
N HIS A 27 6.80 5.18 7.95
CA HIS A 27 6.34 4.19 8.91
C HIS A 27 6.83 2.80 8.48
N GLY A 28 7.31 2.01 9.43
CA GLY A 28 7.68 0.62 9.20
C GLY A 28 6.42 -0.17 8.83
N GLY A 29 6.45 -0.77 7.64
CA GLY A 29 5.36 -1.53 7.02
C GLY A 29 5.74 -1.86 5.57
N ASP A 30 5.00 -2.74 4.93
CA ASP A 30 5.23 -3.08 3.52
C ASP A 30 4.78 -1.93 2.60
N SER A 31 5.63 -1.55 1.66
CA SER A 31 5.32 -0.57 0.63
C SER A 31 5.00 -1.26 -0.69
N ILE A 32 3.95 -0.83 -1.39
CA ILE A 32 3.60 -1.32 -2.72
C ILE A 32 4.09 -0.30 -3.76
N MET A 33 4.85 -0.76 -4.76
CA MET A 33 5.25 0.04 -5.92
C MET A 33 4.38 -0.31 -7.13
N LEU A 34 3.85 0.71 -7.80
CA LEU A 34 2.95 0.59 -8.94
C LEU A 34 3.47 1.46 -10.10
N TRP A 35 3.39 0.97 -11.32
CA TRP A 35 3.67 1.73 -12.55
C TRP A 35 2.52 1.58 -13.53
N GLY A 36 2.13 2.67 -14.17
CA GLY A 36 1.07 2.66 -15.16
C GLY A 36 1.08 3.91 -16.02
N CYS A 37 0.31 3.89 -17.10
CA CYS A 37 0.18 5.02 -18.04
C CYS A 37 -1.24 5.59 -18.01
N PHE A 38 -1.40 6.85 -18.40
CA PHE A 38 -2.70 7.47 -18.58
C PHE A 38 -2.70 8.35 -19.83
N SER A 39 -3.86 8.53 -20.46
CA SER A 39 -4.08 9.38 -21.62
C SER A 39 -5.42 10.11 -21.51
N ALA A 40 -5.69 11.06 -22.42
CA ALA A 40 -7.01 11.70 -22.50
C ALA A 40 -8.16 10.70 -22.75
N ALA A 41 -7.86 9.54 -23.35
CA ALA A 41 -8.83 8.47 -23.59
C ALA A 41 -9.08 7.59 -22.35
N GLY A 42 -8.26 7.70 -21.30
CA GLY A 42 -8.41 6.96 -20.05
C GLY A 42 -7.10 6.45 -19.45
N THR A 43 -7.23 5.75 -18.33
CA THR A 43 -6.14 5.12 -17.59
C THR A 43 -5.75 3.79 -18.22
N GLY A 44 -4.47 3.60 -18.49
CA GLY A 44 -3.89 2.33 -18.93
C GLY A 44 -3.65 1.36 -17.77
N SER A 45 -2.96 0.25 -18.06
CA SER A 45 -2.73 -0.80 -17.08
C SER A 45 -1.83 -0.34 -15.93
N LEU A 46 -2.17 -0.73 -14.71
CA LEU A 46 -1.38 -0.50 -13.50
C LEU A 46 -0.69 -1.80 -13.10
N VAL A 47 0.64 -1.81 -13.13
CA VAL A 47 1.49 -2.97 -12.85
C VAL A 47 2.13 -2.83 -11.49
N ARG A 48 2.01 -3.85 -10.65
CA ARG A 48 2.76 -3.96 -9.40
C ARG A 48 4.21 -4.34 -9.70
N ILE A 49 5.14 -3.55 -9.18
CA ILE A 49 6.58 -3.81 -9.28
C ILE A 49 7.03 -4.50 -8.01
N GLU A 50 7.61 -5.68 -8.19
CA GLU A 50 8.30 -6.41 -7.13
C GLU A 50 9.79 -6.07 -7.18
N GLY A 51 10.34 -5.60 -6.07
CA GLY A 51 11.75 -5.22 -6.00
C GLY A 51 12.11 -3.97 -6.80
N LYS A 52 13.35 -3.91 -7.31
CA LYS A 52 13.92 -2.75 -8.00
C LYS A 52 13.69 -2.88 -9.50
N MET A 53 13.01 -1.90 -10.10
CA MET A 53 12.91 -1.81 -11.57
C MET A 53 14.31 -1.63 -12.18
N ASN A 54 14.65 -2.46 -13.16
CA ASN A 54 15.84 -2.31 -13.99
C ASN A 54 15.45 -1.73 -15.37
N GLY A 55 16.36 -1.00 -16.00
CA GLY A 55 16.20 -0.61 -17.40
C GLY A 55 16.48 -1.81 -18.31
N ALA A 56 15.65 -2.01 -19.33
CA ALA A 56 15.99 -2.91 -20.42
C ALA A 56 17.16 -2.30 -21.22
N LYS A 57 18.09 -3.16 -21.67
CA LYS A 57 19.17 -2.78 -22.60
C LYS A 57 18.64 -2.67 -24.01
#